data_AF-A0A1C5FKF5-F1
#
_entry.id   AF-A0A1C5FKF5-F1
#
_cell.length_a   1.000
_cell.length_b   1.000
_cell.length_c   1.000
_cell.angle_alpha   90.00
_cell.angle_beta   90.00
_cell.angle_gamma   90.00
#
_symmetry.space_group_name_H-M   'P 1'
#
loop_
_entity.id
_entity.type
_entity.pdbx_description
1 polymer ?
#
loop_
_entity_poly.entity_id
_entity_poly.type
_entity_poly.pdbx_seq_one_letter_code
_entity_poly.pdbx_strand_id
1 'polypeptide(L)'
;MSGGSAAPKPGEPGVRAGRSAGPGRVFSWFGRLFQSGRLLQDGSPGGPVLRLLVRWVRRPLLPAVRLYRRNIQLRVVAATLLMSLGVVLLLGFVVIGQVRNGLLEAKEKAAQSQAAGGFTVAKEKADAPAAPGGRDGDGTSGKSGRNSVNWRSDLVEQLASGGPGAFNVVALSPEAQNVVSTNRAPRVSGGVDFASVPADLRSAVARGTGPYETYAQIRYTGATEDREPEPGLIVGKRLNDVDGNAYELYYLFPLTQEEQSLNLVKGTLATAGLFVVVLLGAIAWLVVRQVVTPVRMAAGIAERLSTGRLQERMKVTGEDDIARLGEAFNKMAQNLQLKIQQLEELSRMQRRFVSDVSHELRTPLTTVRMAADVIHEARSDFDPVTARSAELLGDQLDRFESLLSDLLEISRFDAGAAALEAEPIDLRVVVRRGVGG
;
A
#
# COMPACT_ATOMS: atom_id res chain seq x y z
N MET A 1 62.52 -26.82 -36.57
CA MET A 1 62.46 -26.70 -38.05
C MET A 1 61.14 -27.32 -38.51
N SER A 2 60.52 -26.68 -39.51
CA SER A 2 59.21 -26.90 -40.18
C SER A 2 58.58 -28.32 -40.16
N GLY A 3 57.27 -28.52 -40.22
CA GLY A 3 56.12 -27.64 -40.45
C GLY A 3 54.83 -28.47 -40.69
N GLY A 4 53.70 -27.80 -40.90
CA GLY A 4 52.54 -28.36 -41.63
C GLY A 4 51.19 -28.44 -40.90
N SER A 5 50.15 -27.99 -41.63
CA SER A 5 48.70 -28.28 -41.47
C SER A 5 47.93 -27.51 -40.38
N ALA A 6 46.73 -26.96 -40.55
CA ALA A 6 45.84 -26.68 -41.70
C ALA A 6 44.73 -25.70 -41.21
N ALA A 7 44.03 -25.06 -42.16
CA ALA A 7 43.12 -23.92 -42.03
C ALA A 7 41.87 -24.08 -41.10
N PRO A 8 41.18 -22.97 -40.77
CA PRO A 8 39.94 -22.70 -41.51
C PRO A 8 39.73 -21.25 -42.01
N LYS A 9 38.67 -21.12 -42.81
CA LYS A 9 38.28 -20.09 -43.80
C LYS A 9 37.89 -18.69 -43.26
N PRO A 10 37.83 -17.67 -44.14
CA PRO A 10 37.79 -16.24 -43.79
C PRO A 10 36.39 -15.61 -43.85
N GLY A 11 36.23 -14.43 -43.24
CA GLY A 11 35.06 -13.55 -43.40
C GLY A 11 34.95 -12.44 -42.36
N GLU A 12 35.84 -11.45 -42.44
CA GLU A 12 35.80 -10.12 -41.78
C GLU A 12 34.64 -9.22 -42.28
N PRO A 13 34.45 -7.93 -41.85
CA PRO A 13 35.08 -7.16 -40.75
C PRO A 13 34.14 -6.26 -39.88
N GLY A 14 34.66 -5.90 -38.69
CA GLY A 14 34.69 -4.51 -38.16
C GLY A 14 33.39 -3.89 -37.62
N VAL A 15 33.34 -3.13 -36.52
CA VAL A 15 34.27 -2.14 -35.95
C VAL A 15 34.02 -2.02 -34.43
N ARG A 16 35.09 -1.61 -33.74
CA ARG A 16 35.31 -1.52 -32.29
C ARG A 16 34.53 -0.41 -31.55
N ALA A 17 34.28 -0.73 -30.28
CA ALA A 17 34.50 0.05 -29.04
C ALA A 17 33.61 1.27 -28.69
N GLY A 18 32.98 1.17 -27.51
CA GLY A 18 32.50 2.33 -26.75
C GLY A 18 31.76 1.94 -25.46
N ARG A 19 32.39 2.15 -24.30
CA ARG A 19 31.88 1.90 -22.94
C ARG A 19 30.56 2.62 -22.62
N SER A 20 29.70 2.01 -21.80
CA SER A 20 29.50 2.36 -20.37
C SER A 20 28.26 1.66 -19.79
N ALA A 21 28.40 1.19 -18.56
CA ALA A 21 27.38 0.52 -17.78
C ALA A 21 26.47 1.54 -17.07
N GLY A 22 25.17 1.23 -16.98
CA GLY A 22 24.19 1.91 -16.13
C GLY A 22 22.95 1.02 -15.94
N PRO A 23 22.43 0.84 -14.72
CA PRO A 23 21.60 -0.32 -14.38
C PRO A 23 20.09 -0.09 -14.57
N GLY A 24 19.37 -1.18 -14.82
CA GLY A 24 17.99 -1.35 -14.35
C GLY A 24 16.86 -0.89 -15.28
N ARG A 25 16.36 -1.80 -16.12
CA ARG A 25 14.94 -1.83 -16.51
C ARG A 25 14.43 -3.27 -16.52
N VAL A 26 14.09 -3.76 -15.35
CA VAL A 26 13.13 -4.86 -15.21
C VAL A 26 11.78 -4.21 -14.94
N PHE A 27 10.72 -4.70 -15.60
CA PHE A 27 9.33 -4.22 -15.62
C PHE A 27 8.97 -3.07 -16.58
N SER A 28 8.75 -3.42 -17.86
CA SER A 28 7.94 -2.63 -18.81
C SER A 28 6.74 -3.39 -19.41
N TRP A 29 6.33 -4.53 -18.82
CA TRP A 29 5.14 -5.28 -19.24
C TRP A 29 3.85 -4.47 -19.04
N PHE A 30 3.69 -3.77 -17.92
CA PHE A 30 2.38 -3.23 -17.50
C PHE A 30 1.81 -2.07 -18.33
N GLY A 31 2.58 -1.53 -19.30
CA GLY A 31 2.16 -0.40 -20.14
C GLY A 31 1.20 -0.74 -21.29
N ARG A 32 0.94 -2.02 -21.56
CA ARG A 32 0.10 -2.44 -22.71
C ARG A 32 -1.25 -3.07 -22.37
N LEU A 33 -1.63 -3.12 -21.08
CA LEU A 33 -2.89 -3.75 -20.65
C LEU A 33 -4.04 -2.76 -20.36
N PHE A 34 -3.84 -1.46 -20.57
CA PHE A 34 -4.87 -0.42 -20.32
C PHE A 34 -5.42 0.28 -21.58
N GLN A 35 -5.19 -0.28 -22.77
CA GLN A 35 -5.81 0.17 -24.03
C GLN A 35 -6.75 -0.90 -24.59
N SER A 36 -7.85 -1.15 -23.88
CA SER A 36 -9.03 -1.81 -24.43
C SER A 36 -10.27 -1.42 -23.61
N GLY A 37 -10.55 -0.12 -23.59
CA GLY A 37 -11.85 0.39 -23.17
C GLY A 37 -12.88 0.15 -24.27
N ARG A 38 -13.59 -0.98 -24.17
CA ARG A 38 -14.96 -1.22 -24.70
C ARG A 38 -15.27 -2.68 -24.45
N LEU A 39 -16.13 -2.94 -23.46
CA LEU A 39 -17.05 -4.08 -23.34
C LEU A 39 -17.44 -4.22 -21.86
N LEU A 40 -18.44 -3.46 -21.43
CA LEU A 40 -19.36 -3.83 -20.34
C LEU A 40 -20.62 -2.97 -20.53
N GLN A 41 -21.38 -3.36 -21.53
CA GLN A 41 -22.77 -3.00 -21.72
C GLN A 41 -23.52 -4.32 -21.70
N ASP A 42 -23.95 -4.75 -20.52
CA ASP A 42 -25.32 -5.24 -20.30
C ASP A 42 -25.57 -5.64 -18.85
N GLY A 43 -26.84 -5.59 -18.49
CA GLY A 43 -27.36 -5.41 -17.14
C GLY A 43 -27.13 -6.57 -16.16
N SER A 44 -26.81 -6.20 -14.92
CA SER A 44 -27.27 -6.92 -13.75
C SER A 44 -27.72 -5.92 -12.68
N PRO A 45 -28.79 -6.22 -11.91
CA PRO A 45 -29.40 -5.29 -10.98
C PRO A 45 -28.57 -5.21 -9.69
N GLY A 46 -27.44 -4.51 -9.74
CA GLY A 46 -26.70 -4.10 -8.55
C GLY A 46 -27.56 -3.13 -7.73
N GLY A 47 -28.12 -3.61 -6.62
CA GLY A 47 -29.05 -2.88 -5.76
C GLY A 47 -28.54 -1.50 -5.30
N PRO A 48 -29.46 -0.63 -4.83
CA PRO A 48 -29.17 0.78 -4.47
C PRO A 48 -28.03 0.94 -3.45
N VAL A 49 -27.76 -0.09 -2.65
CA VAL A 49 -26.71 -0.15 -1.62
C VAL A 49 -25.31 -0.05 -2.22
N LEU A 50 -25.03 -0.71 -3.35
CA LEU A 50 -23.71 -0.66 -4.02
C LEU A 50 -23.43 0.72 -4.62
N ARG A 51 -24.46 1.40 -5.14
CA ARG A 51 -24.34 2.78 -5.66
C ARG A 51 -24.17 3.80 -4.53
N LEU A 52 -24.80 3.56 -3.37
CA LEU A 52 -24.62 4.36 -2.16
C LEU A 52 -23.22 4.18 -1.57
N LEU A 53 -22.72 2.94 -1.45
CA LEU A 53 -21.35 2.65 -1.00
C LEU A 53 -20.29 3.32 -1.89
N VAL A 54 -20.44 3.24 -3.22
CA VAL A 54 -19.52 3.89 -4.17
C VAL A 54 -19.57 5.42 -4.08
N ARG A 55 -20.74 6.02 -3.80
CA ARG A 55 -20.87 7.48 -3.59
C ARG A 55 -20.31 7.94 -2.25
N TRP A 56 -20.48 7.15 -1.19
CA TRP A 56 -19.97 7.45 0.15
C TRP A 56 -18.45 7.37 0.20
N VAL A 57 -17.87 6.42 -0.53
CA VAL A 57 -16.41 6.26 -0.66
C VAL A 57 -15.78 7.32 -1.57
N ARG A 58 -16.46 7.76 -2.65
CA ARG A 58 -15.89 8.75 -3.60
C ARG A 58 -15.81 10.19 -3.11
N ARG A 59 -16.72 10.64 -2.24
CA ARG A 59 -16.76 12.06 -1.79
C ARG A 59 -15.57 12.48 -0.89
N PRO A 60 -15.07 11.67 0.05
CA PRO A 60 -13.85 11.98 0.80
C PRO A 60 -12.55 11.65 0.03
N LEU A 61 -12.60 10.79 -1.00
CA LEU A 61 -11.40 10.38 -1.74
C LEU A 61 -10.82 11.47 -2.65
N LEU A 62 -11.63 12.36 -3.21
CA LEU A 62 -11.15 13.39 -4.13
C LEU A 62 -10.21 14.44 -3.51
N PRO A 63 -10.45 14.98 -2.29
CA PRO A 63 -9.47 15.83 -1.62
C PRO A 63 -8.23 15.05 -1.16
N ALA A 64 -8.39 13.79 -0.73
CA ALA A 64 -7.28 12.92 -0.33
C ALA A 64 -6.33 12.60 -1.51
N VAL A 65 -6.86 12.41 -2.72
CA VAL A 65 -6.07 12.17 -3.94
C VAL A 65 -5.28 13.42 -4.38
N ARG A 66 -5.80 14.64 -4.13
CA ARG A 66 -5.06 15.88 -4.38
C ARG A 66 -3.91 16.08 -3.39
N LEU A 67 -4.12 15.74 -2.11
CA LEU A 67 -3.06 15.73 -1.08
C LEU A 67 -1.99 14.65 -1.36
N TYR A 68 -2.40 13.48 -1.85
CA TYR A 68 -1.52 12.39 -2.28
C TYR A 68 -0.59 12.80 -3.44
N ARG A 69 -1.06 13.64 -4.38
CA ARG A 69 -0.22 14.14 -5.50
C ARG A 69 0.83 15.18 -5.07
N ARG A 70 0.62 15.88 -3.95
CA ARG A 70 1.47 17.00 -3.52
C ARG A 70 2.52 16.62 -2.48
N ASN A 71 2.36 15.50 -1.77
CA ASN A 71 3.30 15.07 -0.73
C ASN A 71 3.76 13.62 -0.96
N ILE A 72 5.03 13.43 -1.32
CA ILE A 72 5.66 12.12 -1.54
C ILE A 72 5.50 11.20 -0.31
N GLN A 73 5.45 11.78 0.90
CA GLN A 73 5.31 11.03 2.16
C GLN A 73 3.95 10.35 2.28
N LEU A 74 2.87 11.09 1.99
CA LEU A 74 1.52 10.54 1.92
C LEU A 74 1.43 9.48 0.83
N ARG A 75 2.24 9.62 -0.23
CA ARG A 75 2.31 8.65 -1.31
C ARG A 75 2.85 7.30 -0.87
N VAL A 76 3.99 7.32 -0.19
CA VAL A 76 4.66 6.09 0.30
C VAL A 76 3.80 5.41 1.37
N VAL A 77 3.32 6.16 2.37
CA VAL A 77 2.47 5.61 3.44
C VAL A 77 1.16 5.06 2.90
N ALA A 78 0.48 5.76 2.00
CA ALA A 78 -0.74 5.26 1.40
C ALA A 78 -0.48 4.04 0.50
N ALA A 79 0.65 3.99 -0.22
CA ALA A 79 1.01 2.84 -1.05
C ALA A 79 1.29 1.60 -0.19
N THR A 80 2.04 1.73 0.90
CA THR A 80 2.31 0.60 1.81
C THR A 80 1.05 0.13 2.51
N LEU A 81 0.18 1.04 2.95
CA LEU A 81 -1.12 0.70 3.55
C LEU A 81 -2.06 0.03 2.55
N LEU A 82 -2.09 0.47 1.29
CA LEU A 82 -2.91 -0.16 0.27
C LEU A 82 -2.40 -1.56 -0.10
N MET A 83 -1.09 -1.74 -0.18
CA MET A 83 -0.50 -3.07 -0.40
C MET A 83 -0.78 -4.00 0.77
N SER A 84 -0.60 -3.54 2.01
CA SER A 84 -0.88 -4.38 3.19
C SER A 84 -2.36 -4.73 3.30
N LEU A 85 -3.26 -3.78 3.05
CA LEU A 85 -4.69 -4.04 2.98
C LEU A 85 -5.03 -5.08 1.90
N GLY A 86 -4.40 -4.99 0.72
CA GLY A 86 -4.56 -5.97 -0.35
C GLY A 86 -4.13 -7.37 0.08
N VAL A 87 -2.98 -7.50 0.76
CA VAL A 87 -2.49 -8.79 1.28
C VAL A 87 -3.43 -9.37 2.33
N VAL A 88 -3.90 -8.56 3.28
CA VAL A 88 -4.83 -8.99 4.33
C VAL A 88 -6.15 -9.48 3.73
N LEU A 89 -6.69 -8.75 2.74
CA LEU A 89 -7.93 -9.15 2.06
C LEU A 89 -7.75 -10.43 1.25
N LEU A 90 -6.63 -10.58 0.55
CA LEU A 90 -6.32 -11.78 -0.21
C LEU A 90 -6.20 -13.01 0.70
N LEU A 91 -5.46 -12.88 1.81
CA LEU A 91 -5.29 -13.96 2.78
C LEU A 91 -6.63 -14.29 3.46
N GLY A 92 -7.41 -13.29 3.84
CA GLY A 92 -8.76 -13.48 4.38
C GLY A 92 -9.69 -14.21 3.41
N PHE A 93 -9.65 -13.88 2.12
CA PHE A 93 -10.43 -14.56 1.08
C PHE A 93 -10.01 -16.03 0.91
N VAL A 94 -8.71 -16.31 0.92
CA VAL A 94 -8.21 -17.70 0.81
C VAL A 94 -8.63 -18.53 2.02
N VAL A 95 -8.42 -18.02 3.24
CA VAL A 95 -8.76 -18.74 4.48
C VAL A 95 -10.26 -18.97 4.59
N ILE A 96 -11.10 -17.96 4.30
CA ILE A 96 -12.55 -18.12 4.36
C ILE A 96 -13.05 -19.15 3.36
N GLY A 97 -12.47 -19.19 2.16
CA GLY A 97 -12.78 -20.17 1.14
C GLY A 97 -12.39 -21.59 1.54
N GLN A 98 -11.18 -21.76 2.09
CA GLN A 98 -10.70 -23.06 2.59
C GLN A 98 -11.57 -23.58 3.73
N VAL A 99 -11.87 -22.74 4.72
CA VAL A 99 -12.71 -23.13 5.87
C VAL A 99 -14.12 -23.49 5.39
N ARG A 100 -14.75 -22.66 4.55
CA ARG A 100 -16.09 -22.95 4.01
C ARG A 100 -16.13 -24.28 3.27
N ASN A 101 -15.22 -24.47 2.33
CA ASN A 101 -15.22 -25.66 1.48
C ASN A 101 -14.90 -26.91 2.32
N GLY A 102 -13.97 -26.80 3.29
CA GLY A 102 -13.63 -27.89 4.20
C GLY A 102 -14.78 -28.30 5.12
N LEU A 103 -15.52 -27.33 5.69
CA LEU A 103 -16.70 -27.64 6.51
C LEU A 103 -17.81 -28.29 5.67
N LEU A 104 -18.09 -27.76 4.46
CA LEU A 104 -19.12 -28.32 3.58
C LEU A 104 -18.78 -29.75 3.16
N GLU A 105 -17.55 -30.00 2.72
CA GLU A 105 -17.12 -31.34 2.29
C GLU A 105 -17.13 -32.34 3.46
N ALA A 106 -16.73 -31.92 4.66
CA ALA A 106 -16.78 -32.76 5.86
C ALA A 106 -18.23 -33.10 6.24
N LYS A 107 -19.14 -32.12 6.16
CA LYS A 107 -20.56 -32.30 6.47
C LYS A 107 -21.26 -33.18 5.43
N GLU A 108 -20.93 -33.02 4.15
CA GLU A 108 -21.45 -33.87 3.07
C GLU A 108 -21.04 -35.33 3.27
N LYS A 109 -19.76 -35.61 3.51
CA LYS A 109 -19.27 -36.99 3.78
C LYS A 109 -19.91 -37.58 5.03
N ALA A 110 -20.04 -36.79 6.10
CA ALA A 110 -20.69 -37.24 7.34
C ALA A 110 -22.17 -37.55 7.12
N ALA A 111 -22.90 -36.66 6.42
CA ALA A 111 -24.31 -36.83 6.09
C ALA A 111 -24.55 -38.07 5.21
N GLN A 112 -23.73 -38.29 4.18
CA GLN A 112 -23.80 -39.49 3.34
C GLN A 112 -23.56 -40.77 4.15
N SER A 113 -22.56 -40.79 5.03
CA SER A 113 -22.26 -41.95 5.88
C SER A 113 -23.39 -42.24 6.89
N GLN A 114 -23.91 -41.20 7.55
CA GLN A 114 -25.00 -41.32 8.51
C GLN A 114 -26.31 -41.76 7.84
N ALA A 115 -26.64 -41.17 6.68
CA ALA A 115 -27.80 -41.58 5.89
C ALA A 115 -27.66 -43.02 5.39
N ALA A 116 -26.49 -43.42 4.87
CA ALA A 116 -26.24 -44.80 4.44
C ALA A 116 -26.39 -45.82 5.57
N GLY A 117 -25.88 -45.50 6.77
CA GLY A 117 -26.09 -46.32 7.97
C GLY A 117 -27.57 -46.40 8.35
N GLY A 118 -28.26 -45.27 8.36
CA GLY A 118 -29.70 -45.18 8.61
C GLY A 118 -30.55 -46.00 7.65
N PHE A 119 -30.26 -45.93 6.35
CA PHE A 119 -30.92 -46.75 5.32
C PHE A 119 -30.68 -48.25 5.53
N THR A 120 -29.50 -48.62 6.03
CA THR A 120 -29.16 -50.02 6.33
C THR A 120 -29.96 -50.52 7.52
N VAL A 121 -30.04 -49.74 8.61
CA VAL A 121 -30.86 -50.06 9.80
C VAL A 121 -32.35 -50.15 9.44
N ALA A 122 -32.85 -49.24 8.60
CA ALA A 122 -34.22 -49.25 8.15
C ALA A 122 -34.55 -50.51 7.33
N LYS A 123 -33.62 -50.96 6.49
CA LYS A 123 -33.75 -52.21 5.73
C LYS A 123 -33.72 -53.43 6.67
N GLU A 124 -32.77 -53.49 7.59
CA GLU A 124 -32.65 -54.60 8.55
C GLU A 124 -33.90 -54.74 9.42
N LYS A 125 -34.47 -53.63 9.88
CA LYS A 125 -35.73 -53.61 10.66
C LYS A 125 -36.96 -54.02 9.84
N ALA A 126 -36.95 -53.78 8.54
CA ALA A 126 -38.01 -54.22 7.64
C ALA A 126 -37.91 -55.73 7.36
N ASP A 127 -36.68 -56.22 7.18
CA ASP A 127 -36.35 -57.63 6.90
C ASP A 127 -36.40 -58.50 8.17
N ALA A 128 -36.42 -57.90 9.36
CA ALA A 128 -36.46 -58.62 10.64
C ALA A 128 -37.74 -59.47 10.76
N PRO A 129 -37.61 -60.78 11.09
CA PRO A 129 -38.75 -61.65 11.29
C PRO A 129 -39.64 -61.14 12.43
N ALA A 130 -40.95 -61.40 12.33
CA ALA A 130 -41.89 -61.03 13.39
C ALA A 130 -41.39 -61.59 14.72
N ALA A 131 -41.16 -60.72 15.71
CA ALA A 131 -40.93 -61.19 17.06
C ALA A 131 -42.15 -62.05 17.47
N PRO A 132 -41.97 -63.33 17.87
CA PRO A 132 -43.07 -64.14 18.35
C PRO A 132 -43.40 -63.67 19.78
N GLY A 133 -44.25 -62.66 19.91
CA GLY A 133 -44.55 -62.08 21.22
C GLY A 133 -45.59 -60.96 21.19
N GLY A 134 -46.85 -61.36 21.36
CA GLY A 134 -48.00 -60.48 21.55
C GLY A 134 -49.25 -61.33 21.67
N ARG A 135 -49.41 -62.04 22.80
CA ARG A 135 -50.69 -62.65 23.18
C ARG A 135 -51.66 -61.52 23.51
N ASP A 136 -52.46 -61.11 22.53
CA ASP A 136 -53.76 -60.50 22.80
C ASP A 136 -54.80 -61.40 22.15
N GLY A 137 -55.61 -62.03 23.01
CA GLY A 137 -56.78 -62.78 22.57
C GLY A 137 -57.90 -61.81 22.21
N ASP A 138 -58.44 -61.93 21.02
CA ASP A 138 -59.86 -62.26 20.82
C ASP A 138 -60.07 -62.62 19.35
N GLY A 139 -60.92 -63.62 19.12
CA GLY A 139 -61.20 -64.15 17.80
C GLY A 139 -62.08 -63.20 17.01
N THR A 140 -61.51 -62.52 16.01
CA THR A 140 -62.24 -62.22 14.78
C THR A 140 -61.27 -62.04 13.63
N SER A 141 -61.54 -62.78 12.57
CA SER A 141 -60.82 -62.83 11.31
C SER A 141 -60.65 -61.46 10.66
N GLY A 142 -59.52 -60.82 10.94
CA GLY A 142 -58.88 -59.81 10.10
C GLY A 142 -57.40 -60.13 10.11
N LYS A 143 -56.73 -60.15 8.95
CA LYS A 143 -55.27 -60.26 8.88
C LYS A 143 -54.68 -59.16 9.76
N SER A 144 -54.21 -59.47 10.96
CA SER A 144 -53.31 -58.60 11.73
C SER A 144 -51.95 -58.61 11.02
N GLY A 145 -51.94 -58.09 9.79
CA GLY A 145 -50.75 -57.59 9.14
C GLY A 145 -50.22 -56.48 10.04
N ARG A 146 -48.93 -56.57 10.35
CA ARG A 146 -48.19 -55.56 11.10
C ARG A 146 -48.59 -54.19 10.55
N ASN A 147 -49.19 -53.32 11.35
CA ASN A 147 -49.67 -52.03 10.83
C ASN A 147 -48.45 -51.20 10.38
N SER A 148 -48.13 -51.23 9.09
CA SER A 148 -47.00 -50.53 8.46
C SER A 148 -46.98 -49.04 8.82
N VAL A 149 -48.15 -48.47 9.08
CA VAL A 149 -48.32 -47.09 9.55
C VAL A 149 -47.67 -46.85 10.91
N ASN A 150 -47.89 -47.75 11.86
CA ASN A 150 -47.30 -47.66 13.20
C ASN A 150 -45.80 -47.97 13.14
N TRP A 151 -45.41 -49.01 12.39
CA TRP A 151 -44.01 -49.37 12.20
C TRP A 151 -43.18 -48.21 11.59
N ARG A 152 -43.69 -47.54 10.55
CA ARG A 152 -42.98 -46.37 9.96
C ARG A 152 -42.87 -45.21 10.95
N SER A 153 -43.86 -45.01 11.81
CA SER A 153 -43.84 -43.95 12.82
C SER A 153 -42.77 -44.25 13.87
N ASP A 154 -42.75 -45.48 14.40
CA ASP A 154 -41.74 -45.96 15.34
C ASP A 154 -40.34 -45.95 14.70
N LEU A 155 -40.23 -46.31 13.42
CA LEU A 155 -38.97 -46.29 12.69
C LEU A 155 -38.42 -44.87 12.57
N VAL A 156 -39.24 -43.90 12.15
CA VAL A 156 -38.83 -42.50 12.02
C VAL A 156 -38.39 -41.94 13.38
N GLU A 157 -39.12 -42.24 14.45
CA GLU A 157 -38.77 -41.82 15.80
C GLU A 157 -37.45 -42.44 16.28
N GLN A 158 -37.25 -43.74 16.06
CA GLN A 158 -36.02 -44.44 16.43
C GLN A 158 -34.80 -44.03 15.60
N LEU A 159 -34.99 -43.72 14.31
CA LEU A 159 -33.89 -43.22 13.47
C LEU A 159 -33.52 -41.80 13.85
N ALA A 160 -34.51 -40.95 14.14
CA ALA A 160 -34.28 -39.57 14.58
C ALA A 160 -33.61 -39.50 15.96
N SER A 161 -33.91 -40.44 16.87
CA SER A 161 -33.28 -40.48 18.20
C SER A 161 -31.80 -40.88 18.16
N GLY A 162 -31.32 -41.47 17.06
CA GLY A 162 -29.90 -41.78 16.83
C GLY A 162 -29.00 -40.55 16.60
N GLY A 163 -29.59 -39.38 16.35
CA GLY A 163 -28.86 -38.12 16.20
C GLY A 163 -29.75 -36.90 16.48
N PRO A 164 -30.17 -36.67 17.73
CA PRO A 164 -31.10 -35.59 18.07
C PRO A 164 -30.53 -34.23 17.66
N GLY A 165 -31.24 -33.52 16.78
CA GLY A 165 -30.84 -32.20 16.27
C GLY A 165 -29.69 -32.22 15.26
N ALA A 166 -29.05 -33.37 15.00
CA ALA A 166 -28.04 -33.51 13.95
C ALA A 166 -28.67 -33.71 12.57
N PHE A 167 -29.81 -34.39 12.52
CA PHE A 167 -30.61 -34.58 11.34
C PHE A 167 -32.08 -34.83 11.70
N ASN A 168 -32.97 -34.59 10.74
CA ASN A 168 -34.37 -34.96 10.81
C ASN A 168 -34.68 -36.04 9.79
N VAL A 169 -35.63 -36.91 10.10
CA VAL A 169 -36.01 -38.06 9.28
C VAL A 169 -37.45 -37.86 8.80
N VAL A 170 -37.66 -38.04 7.50
CA VAL A 170 -38.97 -37.93 6.86
C VAL A 170 -39.21 -39.18 6.03
N ALA A 171 -40.31 -39.89 6.31
CA ALA A 171 -40.75 -41.03 5.54
C ALA A 171 -42.03 -40.69 4.76
N LEU A 172 -41.95 -40.80 3.43
CA LEU A 172 -43.04 -40.55 2.50
C LEU A 172 -43.44 -41.83 1.77
N SER A 173 -44.69 -41.91 1.34
CA SER A 173 -45.13 -42.93 0.38
C SER A 173 -45.14 -42.34 -1.03
N PRO A 174 -44.74 -43.08 -2.10
CA PRO A 174 -44.64 -42.56 -3.47
C PRO A 174 -45.94 -41.92 -4.02
N GLU A 175 -47.09 -42.30 -3.47
CA GLU A 175 -48.42 -41.81 -3.86
C GLU A 175 -49.05 -40.83 -2.84
N ALA A 176 -48.29 -40.30 -1.88
CA ALA A 176 -48.80 -39.42 -0.80
C ALA A 176 -49.26 -38.02 -1.25
N GLN A 177 -49.57 -37.82 -2.53
CA GLN A 177 -50.02 -36.54 -3.09
C GLN A 177 -51.46 -36.17 -2.63
N ASN A 178 -52.24 -37.13 -2.12
CA ASN A 178 -53.59 -36.91 -1.59
C ASN A 178 -53.68 -37.27 -0.10
N VAL A 179 -53.85 -36.27 0.77
CA VAL A 179 -53.77 -36.33 2.25
C VAL A 179 -54.96 -37.04 2.92
N VAL A 180 -55.84 -37.71 2.17
CA VAL A 180 -57.13 -38.21 2.69
C VAL A 180 -57.04 -39.62 3.30
N SER A 181 -55.95 -40.37 3.09
CA SER A 181 -55.76 -41.70 3.68
C SER A 181 -54.79 -41.69 4.87
N THR A 182 -55.30 -42.00 6.07
CA THR A 182 -54.55 -42.09 7.34
C THR A 182 -53.33 -43.02 7.28
N ASN A 183 -53.38 -44.04 6.41
CA ASN A 183 -52.30 -45.03 6.29
C ASN A 183 -51.11 -44.57 5.42
N ARG A 184 -51.29 -43.51 4.61
CA ARG A 184 -50.27 -43.00 3.66
C ARG A 184 -49.77 -41.61 4.00
N ALA A 185 -50.12 -41.08 5.18
CA ALA A 185 -49.67 -39.78 5.64
C ALA A 185 -48.12 -39.74 5.77
N PRO A 186 -47.50 -38.57 5.48
CA PRO A 186 -46.10 -38.31 5.79
C PRO A 186 -45.80 -38.57 7.26
N ARG A 187 -44.65 -39.20 7.55
CA ARG A 187 -44.10 -39.30 8.90
C ARG A 187 -42.86 -38.43 8.96
N VAL A 188 -42.83 -37.51 9.90
CA VAL A 188 -41.77 -36.50 10.04
C VAL A 188 -41.27 -36.51 11.48
N SER A 189 -39.97 -36.33 11.68
CA SER A 189 -39.37 -36.08 12.99
C SER A 189 -39.02 -34.60 13.17
N GLY A 190 -38.87 -34.17 14.42
CA GLY A 190 -38.31 -32.85 14.74
C GLY A 190 -39.14 -31.64 14.28
N GLY A 191 -40.43 -31.84 14.00
CA GLY A 191 -41.34 -30.77 13.57
C GLY A 191 -41.04 -30.22 12.17
N VAL A 192 -40.34 -30.99 11.33
CA VAL A 192 -40.02 -30.59 9.96
C VAL A 192 -41.24 -30.74 9.04
N ASP A 193 -41.45 -29.77 8.17
CA ASP A 193 -42.45 -29.84 7.11
C ASP A 193 -42.02 -30.81 6.02
N PHE A 194 -42.91 -31.70 5.58
CA PHE A 194 -42.65 -32.58 4.44
C PHE A 194 -42.41 -31.79 3.14
N ALA A 195 -42.91 -30.55 3.04
CA ALA A 195 -42.65 -29.65 1.91
C ALA A 195 -41.18 -29.20 1.81
N SER A 196 -40.37 -29.45 2.85
CA SER A 196 -38.92 -29.21 2.83
C SER A 196 -38.18 -30.08 1.80
N VAL A 197 -38.76 -31.22 1.41
CA VAL A 197 -38.19 -32.12 0.40
C VAL A 197 -38.63 -31.71 -1.00
N PRO A 198 -37.73 -31.19 -1.87
CA PRO A 198 -38.11 -30.72 -3.20
C PRO A 198 -38.77 -31.82 -4.04
N ALA A 199 -39.74 -31.43 -4.87
CA ALA A 199 -40.44 -32.37 -5.76
C ALA A 199 -39.47 -33.07 -6.73
N ASP A 200 -38.40 -32.39 -7.16
CA ASP A 200 -37.38 -32.95 -8.04
C ASP A 200 -36.64 -34.11 -7.38
N LEU A 201 -36.22 -33.94 -6.10
CA LEU A 201 -35.58 -35.01 -5.33
C LEU A 201 -36.54 -36.18 -5.10
N ARG A 202 -37.81 -35.90 -4.77
CA ARG A 202 -38.82 -36.96 -4.63
C ARG A 202 -38.98 -37.78 -5.89
N SER A 203 -39.05 -37.11 -7.05
CA SER A 203 -39.15 -37.79 -8.34
C SER A 203 -37.90 -38.61 -8.68
N ALA A 204 -36.70 -38.16 -8.28
CA ALA A 204 -35.45 -38.89 -8.48
C ALA A 204 -35.39 -40.15 -7.62
N VAL A 205 -35.73 -40.04 -6.32
CA VAL A 205 -35.78 -41.15 -5.37
C VAL A 205 -36.87 -42.17 -5.76
N ALA A 206 -38.03 -41.71 -6.24
CA ALA A 206 -39.10 -42.60 -6.69
C ALA A 206 -38.68 -43.50 -7.87
N ARG A 207 -37.89 -42.96 -8.81
CA ARG A 207 -37.46 -43.65 -10.04
C ARG A 207 -36.22 -44.52 -9.85
N GLY A 208 -35.33 -44.16 -8.93
CA GLY A 208 -34.06 -44.84 -8.72
C GLY A 208 -34.02 -45.78 -7.52
N THR A 209 -32.96 -46.59 -7.45
CA THR A 209 -32.66 -47.50 -6.33
C THR A 209 -31.48 -47.02 -5.46
N GLY A 210 -30.75 -46.00 -5.92
CA GLY A 210 -29.62 -45.40 -5.21
C GLY A 210 -30.04 -44.31 -4.22
N PRO A 211 -29.10 -43.87 -3.36
CA PRO A 211 -29.26 -42.64 -2.60
C PRO A 211 -29.14 -41.43 -3.55
N TYR A 212 -29.99 -40.42 -3.36
CA TYR A 212 -29.94 -39.15 -4.06
C TYR A 212 -29.83 -38.01 -3.05
N GLU A 213 -29.10 -36.96 -3.40
CA GLU A 213 -28.89 -35.81 -2.52
C GLU A 213 -29.21 -34.48 -3.20
N THR A 214 -29.66 -33.50 -2.41
CA THR A 214 -29.88 -32.14 -2.89
C THR A 214 -29.73 -31.13 -1.75
N TYR A 215 -29.39 -29.89 -2.11
CA TYR A 215 -29.37 -28.76 -1.18
C TYR A 215 -30.72 -28.06 -1.23
N ALA A 216 -31.39 -27.90 -0.08
CA ALA A 216 -32.69 -27.27 0.03
C ALA A 216 -32.88 -26.55 1.36
N GLN A 217 -33.94 -25.74 1.47
CA GLN A 217 -34.32 -25.12 2.73
C GLN A 217 -35.23 -26.04 3.54
N ILE A 218 -34.79 -26.39 4.75
CA ILE A 218 -35.57 -27.11 5.75
C ILE A 218 -36.53 -26.12 6.40
N ARG A 219 -37.83 -26.40 6.29
CA ARG A 219 -38.91 -25.64 6.91
C ARG A 219 -39.46 -26.43 8.08
N TYR A 220 -39.87 -25.74 9.13
CA TYR A 220 -40.44 -26.34 10.32
C TYR A 220 -41.92 -25.98 10.42
N THR A 221 -42.76 -26.96 10.76
CA THR A 221 -44.21 -26.80 10.97
C THR A 221 -44.56 -27.29 12.37
N GLY A 222 -44.91 -26.36 13.28
CA GLY A 222 -45.31 -26.69 14.65
C GLY A 222 -45.51 -25.45 15.52
N ALA A 223 -46.59 -25.43 16.31
CA ALA A 223 -47.14 -24.28 17.03
C ALA A 223 -46.38 -23.81 18.30
N THR A 224 -45.08 -24.07 18.43
CA THR A 224 -44.33 -23.69 19.65
C THR A 224 -43.06 -22.90 19.46
N GLU A 225 -42.59 -22.66 18.23
CA GLU A 225 -41.55 -21.68 17.93
C GLU A 225 -41.48 -21.54 16.40
N ASP A 226 -41.78 -20.36 15.85
CA ASP A 226 -41.58 -20.03 14.43
C ASP A 226 -40.07 -20.10 14.12
N ARG A 227 -39.54 -21.29 13.87
CA ARG A 227 -38.16 -21.47 13.43
C ARG A 227 -38.03 -21.02 11.99
N GLU A 228 -37.06 -20.14 11.73
CA GLU A 228 -36.76 -19.68 10.39
C GLU A 228 -36.34 -20.86 9.49
N PRO A 229 -36.63 -20.80 8.18
CA PRO A 229 -36.14 -21.81 7.24
C PRO A 229 -34.61 -21.85 7.20
N GLU A 230 -34.04 -23.03 7.37
CA GLU A 230 -32.59 -23.21 7.45
C GLU A 230 -32.07 -23.94 6.20
N PRO A 231 -30.90 -23.57 5.64
CA PRO A 231 -30.29 -24.36 4.58
C PRO A 231 -29.86 -25.73 5.11
N GLY A 232 -30.06 -26.76 4.30
CA GLY A 232 -29.71 -28.13 4.66
C GLY A 232 -29.39 -29.01 3.46
N LEU A 233 -28.68 -30.10 3.74
CA LEU A 233 -28.44 -31.19 2.80
C LEU A 233 -29.50 -32.27 3.03
N ILE A 234 -30.21 -32.65 1.99
CA ILE A 234 -31.23 -33.69 2.05
C ILE A 234 -30.73 -34.91 1.30
N VAL A 235 -30.70 -36.07 1.95
CA VAL A 235 -30.32 -37.36 1.36
C VAL A 235 -31.52 -38.30 1.41
N GLY A 236 -31.99 -38.76 0.25
CA GLY A 236 -33.16 -39.62 0.11
C GLY A 236 -32.83 -40.97 -0.50
N LYS A 237 -33.51 -42.03 -0.05
CA LYS A 237 -33.44 -43.36 -0.66
C LYS A 237 -34.79 -44.07 -0.58
N ARG A 238 -35.10 -44.82 -1.63
CA ARG A 238 -36.28 -45.69 -1.68
C ARG A 238 -35.99 -47.02 -0.99
N LEU A 239 -36.89 -47.45 -0.12
CA LEU A 239 -36.83 -48.68 0.67
C LEU A 239 -38.18 -49.41 0.61
N ASN A 240 -38.22 -50.63 1.12
CA ASN A 240 -39.46 -51.43 1.24
C ASN A 240 -39.81 -51.61 2.71
N ASP A 241 -41.10 -51.47 3.02
CA ASP A 241 -41.68 -51.65 4.35
C ASP A 241 -41.81 -53.16 4.68
N VAL A 242 -42.22 -53.49 5.90
CA VAL A 242 -42.50 -54.86 6.39
C VAL A 242 -43.53 -55.62 5.54
N ASP A 243 -44.39 -54.89 4.84
CA ASP A 243 -45.41 -55.43 3.92
C ASP A 243 -44.89 -55.55 2.46
N GLY A 244 -43.62 -55.22 2.20
CA GLY A 244 -43.03 -55.18 0.87
C GLY A 244 -43.41 -53.94 0.04
N ASN A 245 -44.18 -53.01 0.61
CA ASN A 245 -44.57 -51.77 -0.05
C ASN A 245 -43.41 -50.77 -0.10
N ALA A 246 -43.21 -50.13 -1.25
CA ALA A 246 -42.16 -49.12 -1.39
C ALA A 246 -42.50 -47.84 -0.62
N TYR A 247 -41.53 -47.32 0.13
CA TYR A 247 -41.56 -46.01 0.75
C TYR A 247 -40.25 -45.28 0.52
N GLU A 248 -40.26 -43.97 0.70
CA GLU A 248 -39.12 -43.09 0.52
C GLU A 248 -38.69 -42.58 1.90
N LEU A 249 -37.41 -42.70 2.21
CA LEU A 249 -36.84 -42.23 3.46
C LEU A 249 -35.85 -41.10 3.16
N TYR A 250 -36.03 -39.97 3.82
CA TYR A 250 -35.22 -38.76 3.67
C TYR A 250 -34.57 -38.40 5.00
N TYR A 251 -33.28 -38.09 4.95
CA TYR A 251 -32.53 -37.46 6.02
C TYR A 251 -32.28 -36.01 5.65
N LEU A 252 -32.64 -35.09 6.54
CA LEU A 252 -32.44 -33.65 6.37
C LEU A 252 -31.41 -33.18 7.40
N PHE A 253 -30.24 -32.78 6.91
CA PHE A 253 -29.12 -32.32 7.73
C PHE A 253 -29.07 -30.79 7.70
N PRO A 254 -29.42 -30.09 8.79
CA PRO A 254 -29.29 -28.63 8.86
C PRO A 254 -27.81 -28.21 8.79
N LEU A 255 -27.54 -27.11 8.07
CA LEU A 255 -26.21 -26.50 7.89
C LEU A 255 -25.97 -25.30 8.83
N THR A 256 -26.83 -25.09 9.82
CA THR A 256 -26.78 -23.91 10.70
C THR A 256 -25.55 -23.85 11.59
N GLN A 257 -25.09 -25.00 12.10
CA GLN A 257 -23.85 -25.07 12.90
C GLN A 257 -22.63 -24.69 12.06
N GLU A 258 -22.61 -25.08 10.78
CA GLU A 258 -21.56 -24.70 9.84
C GLU A 258 -21.60 -23.19 9.55
N GLU A 259 -22.78 -22.60 9.37
CA GLU A 259 -22.93 -21.16 9.19
C GLU A 259 -22.48 -20.35 10.41
N GLN A 260 -22.83 -20.78 11.62
CA GLN A 260 -22.41 -20.14 12.87
C GLN A 260 -20.88 -20.20 13.01
N SER A 261 -20.28 -21.36 12.80
CA SER A 261 -18.83 -21.54 12.85
C SER A 261 -18.12 -20.65 11.81
N LEU A 262 -18.68 -20.59 10.60
CA LEU A 262 -18.13 -19.78 9.51
C LEU A 262 -18.29 -18.28 9.80
N ASN A 263 -19.38 -17.85 10.44
CA ASN A 263 -19.57 -16.48 10.88
C ASN A 263 -18.63 -16.08 12.04
N LEU A 264 -18.36 -16.99 12.98
CA LEU A 264 -17.34 -16.78 14.01
C LEU A 264 -15.95 -16.60 13.39
N VAL A 265 -15.61 -17.45 12.41
CA VAL A 265 -14.34 -17.34 11.68
C VAL A 265 -14.27 -16.05 10.86
N LYS A 266 -15.33 -15.67 10.14
CA LYS A 266 -15.43 -14.37 9.43
C LYS A 266 -15.22 -13.20 10.39
N GLY A 267 -15.91 -13.20 11.52
CA GLY A 267 -15.83 -12.13 12.53
C GLY A 267 -14.43 -12.00 13.09
N THR A 268 -13.82 -13.12 13.50
CA THR A 268 -12.47 -13.16 14.07
C THR A 268 -11.41 -12.75 13.04
N LEU A 269 -11.50 -13.18 11.78
CA LEU A 269 -10.59 -12.74 10.72
C LEU A 269 -10.77 -11.26 10.39
N ALA A 270 -12.00 -10.75 10.38
CA ALA A 270 -12.27 -9.34 10.12
C ALA A 270 -11.72 -8.44 11.22
N THR A 271 -11.90 -8.80 12.50
CA THR A 271 -11.35 -8.05 13.63
C THR A 271 -9.82 -8.13 13.67
N ALA A 272 -9.24 -9.30 13.44
CA ALA A 272 -7.78 -9.46 13.35
C ALA A 272 -7.19 -8.66 12.17
N GLY A 273 -7.81 -8.72 11.00
CA GLY A 273 -7.40 -7.96 9.82
C GLY A 273 -7.47 -6.45 10.05
N LEU A 274 -8.55 -5.97 10.68
CA LEU A 274 -8.68 -4.57 11.07
C LEU A 274 -7.56 -4.15 12.03
N PHE A 275 -7.28 -4.97 13.05
CA PHE A 275 -6.22 -4.70 14.03
C PHE A 275 -4.85 -4.55 13.35
N VAL A 276 -4.52 -5.45 12.41
CA VAL A 276 -3.27 -5.38 11.63
C VAL A 276 -3.19 -4.10 10.80
N VAL A 277 -4.27 -3.72 10.12
CA VAL A 277 -4.31 -2.48 9.30
C VAL A 277 -4.13 -1.24 10.17
N VAL A 278 -4.80 -1.18 11.32
CA VAL A 278 -4.65 -0.08 12.28
C VAL A 278 -3.22 -0.01 12.83
N LEU A 279 -2.65 -1.17 13.19
CA LEU A 279 -1.27 -1.26 13.69
C LEU A 279 -0.26 -0.75 12.64
N LEU A 280 -0.39 -1.18 11.39
CA LEU A 280 0.46 -0.69 10.30
C LEU A 280 0.28 0.80 10.05
N GLY A 281 -0.94 1.32 10.18
CA GLY A 281 -1.22 2.75 10.11
C GLY A 281 -0.54 3.55 11.23
N ALA A 282 -0.59 3.03 12.46
CA ALA A 282 0.07 3.62 13.62
C ALA A 282 1.59 3.64 13.47
N ILE A 283 2.19 2.53 13.02
CA ILE A 283 3.63 2.43 12.74
C ILE A 283 4.02 3.44 11.65
N ALA A 284 3.27 3.50 10.54
CA ALA A 284 3.56 4.44 9.46
C ALA A 284 3.46 5.91 9.92
N TRP A 285 2.46 6.25 10.73
CA TRP A 285 2.33 7.58 11.34
C TRP A 285 3.51 7.92 12.25
N LEU A 286 3.94 6.96 13.08
CA LEU A 286 5.09 7.11 13.97
C LEU A 286 6.37 7.34 13.18
N VAL A 287 6.63 6.57 12.13
CA VAL A 287 7.81 6.73 11.26
C VAL A 287 7.83 8.10 10.57
N VAL A 288 6.68 8.57 10.06
CA VAL A 288 6.58 9.92 9.46
C VAL A 288 6.93 11.00 10.49
N ARG A 289 6.40 10.88 11.71
CA ARG A 289 6.60 11.85 12.77
C ARG A 289 8.04 11.85 13.29
N GLN A 290 8.65 10.68 13.49
CA GLN A 290 9.97 10.55 14.10
C GLN A 290 11.13 10.72 13.11
N VAL A 291 11.01 10.20 11.88
CA VAL A 291 12.14 10.15 10.93
C VAL A 291 11.95 11.18 9.81
N VAL A 292 10.81 11.14 9.14
CA VAL A 292 10.67 11.85 7.86
C VAL A 292 10.47 13.35 8.06
N THR A 293 9.79 13.76 9.14
CA THR A 293 9.53 15.18 9.43
C THR A 293 10.80 15.95 9.78
N PRO A 294 11.66 15.50 10.71
CA PRO A 294 12.93 16.16 11.01
C PRO A 294 13.86 16.31 9.81
N VAL A 295 13.99 15.26 8.99
CA VAL A 295 14.85 15.29 7.79
C VAL A 295 14.38 16.36 6.79
N ARG A 296 13.06 16.51 6.61
CA ARG A 296 12.51 17.56 5.73
C ARG A 296 12.74 18.96 6.28
N MET A 297 12.62 19.14 7.59
CA MET A 297 12.95 20.42 8.23
C MET A 297 14.44 20.75 8.04
N ALA A 298 15.32 19.77 8.22
CA ALA A 298 16.76 19.92 7.99
C ALA A 298 17.06 20.36 6.55
N ALA A 299 16.47 19.69 5.55
CA ALA A 299 16.62 20.04 4.15
C ALA A 299 16.19 21.49 3.86
N GLY A 300 15.05 21.92 4.40
CA GLY A 300 14.57 23.30 4.23
C GLY A 300 15.44 24.34 4.95
N ILE A 301 16.04 24.00 6.08
CA ILE A 301 17.00 24.89 6.78
C ILE A 301 18.30 24.99 5.97
N ALA A 302 18.80 23.88 5.43
CA ALA A 302 19.99 23.86 4.59
C ALA A 302 19.83 24.70 3.32
N GLU A 303 18.65 24.66 2.69
CA GLU A 303 18.31 25.53 1.55
C GLU A 303 18.28 27.02 1.95
N ARG A 304 17.72 27.37 3.11
CA ARG A 304 17.78 28.76 3.59
C ARG A 304 19.20 29.20 3.92
N LEU A 305 20.02 28.31 4.48
CA LEU A 305 21.43 28.57 4.76
C LEU A 305 22.20 28.87 3.47
N SER A 306 21.95 28.12 2.38
CA SER A 306 22.62 28.34 1.09
C SER A 306 22.23 29.68 0.43
N THR A 307 21.04 30.22 0.74
CA THR A 307 20.62 31.56 0.31
C THR A 307 21.19 32.71 1.16
N GLY A 308 22.12 32.43 2.09
CA GLY A 308 22.81 33.44 2.91
C GLY A 308 22.17 33.72 4.28
N ARG A 309 21.11 33.00 4.67
CA ARG A 309 20.49 33.12 6.00
C ARG A 309 21.24 32.29 7.04
N LEU A 310 22.44 32.75 7.40
CA LEU A 310 23.39 32.08 8.30
C LEU A 310 22.96 31.98 9.76
N GLN A 311 21.83 32.57 10.14
CA GLN A 311 21.32 32.67 11.51
C GLN A 311 20.32 31.56 11.83
N GLU A 312 19.83 30.85 10.80
CA GLU A 312 18.96 29.70 10.98
C GLU A 312 19.73 28.56 11.65
N ARG A 313 19.07 27.86 12.57
CA ARG A 313 19.64 26.74 13.34
C ARG A 313 18.67 25.58 13.31
N MET A 314 19.23 24.37 13.27
CA MET A 314 18.44 23.15 13.39
C MET A 314 18.11 22.89 14.85
N LYS A 315 16.84 22.61 15.15
CA LYS A 315 16.41 22.18 16.48
C LYS A 315 16.95 20.77 16.73
N VAL A 316 17.85 20.64 17.70
CA VAL A 316 18.39 19.35 18.15
C VAL A 316 17.50 18.83 19.27
N THR A 317 17.08 17.57 19.20
CA THR A 317 16.28 16.92 20.25
C THR A 317 16.65 15.45 20.30
N GLY A 318 17.01 14.96 21.48
CA GLY A 318 17.48 13.58 21.68
C GLY A 318 19.00 13.42 21.44
N GLU A 319 19.45 12.17 21.44
CA GLU A 319 20.85 11.76 21.27
C GLU A 319 21.04 10.82 20.05
N ASP A 320 20.05 10.76 19.16
CA ASP A 320 20.06 9.90 17.98
C ASP A 320 20.91 10.47 16.82
N ASP A 321 20.98 9.73 15.72
CA ASP A 321 21.73 10.16 14.53
C ASP A 321 21.19 11.46 13.91
N ILE A 322 19.90 11.78 14.12
CA ILE A 322 19.30 13.04 13.66
C ILE A 322 19.76 14.20 14.55
N ALA A 323 19.88 13.99 15.85
CA ALA A 323 20.46 14.98 16.77
C ALA A 323 21.93 15.26 16.42
N ARG A 324 22.73 14.21 16.21
CA ARG A 324 24.14 14.35 15.77
C ARG A 324 24.27 15.12 14.46
N LEU A 325 23.38 14.86 13.50
CA LEU A 325 23.33 15.60 12.23
C LEU A 325 23.02 17.09 12.48
N GLY A 326 22.04 17.40 13.33
CA GLY A 326 21.67 18.77 13.67
C GLY A 326 22.81 19.53 14.37
N GLU A 327 23.54 18.88 15.28
CA GLU A 327 24.73 19.46 15.90
C GLU A 327 25.84 19.74 14.90
N ALA A 328 26.14 18.78 14.02
CA ALA A 328 27.15 18.94 12.98
C ALA A 328 26.79 20.09 12.02
N PHE A 329 25.51 20.20 11.65
CA PHE A 329 25.00 21.29 10.83
C PHE A 329 25.15 22.65 11.54
N ASN A 330 24.75 22.74 12.81
CA ASN A 330 24.87 23.98 13.58
C ASN A 330 26.34 24.41 13.75
N LYS A 331 27.26 23.47 13.98
CA LYS A 331 28.71 23.73 14.02
C LYS A 331 29.23 24.25 12.67
N MET A 332 28.78 23.65 11.56
CA MET A 332 29.13 24.12 10.21
C MET A 332 28.65 25.55 9.98
N ALA A 333 27.39 25.85 10.30
CA ALA A 333 26.81 27.19 10.14
C ALA A 333 27.57 28.24 10.99
N GLN A 334 27.93 27.88 12.22
CA GLN A 334 28.73 28.75 13.09
C GLN A 334 30.13 29.02 12.53
N ASN A 335 30.83 27.98 12.07
CA ASN A 335 32.16 28.14 11.47
C ASN A 335 32.12 28.98 10.19
N LEU A 336 31.08 28.83 9.37
CA LEU A 336 30.90 29.63 8.17
C LEU A 336 30.65 31.11 8.52
N GLN A 337 29.80 31.37 9.52
CA GLN A 337 29.54 32.72 10.00
C GLN A 337 30.81 33.39 10.54
N LEU A 338 31.61 32.68 11.34
CA LEU A 338 32.89 33.19 11.85
C LEU A 338 33.87 33.52 10.72
N LYS A 339 33.99 32.64 9.72
CA LYS A 339 34.86 32.89 8.56
C LYS A 339 34.42 34.11 7.75
N ILE A 340 33.12 34.31 7.57
CA ILE A 340 32.60 35.49 6.85
C ILE A 340 32.89 36.77 7.65
N GLN A 341 32.69 36.77 8.96
CA GLN A 341 33.04 37.90 9.81
C GLN A 341 34.54 38.22 9.75
N GLN A 342 35.41 37.21 9.78
CA GLN A 342 36.86 37.38 9.62
C GLN A 342 37.23 37.98 8.26
N LEU A 343 36.59 37.53 7.18
CA LEU A 343 36.82 38.07 5.83
C LEU A 343 36.34 39.53 5.72
N GLU A 344 35.19 39.86 6.31
CA GLU A 344 34.70 41.24 6.36
C GLU A 344 35.62 42.15 7.16
N GLU A 345 36.14 41.69 8.30
CA GLU A 345 37.08 42.45 9.13
C GLU A 345 38.41 42.66 8.42
N LEU A 346 38.98 41.61 7.80
CA LEU A 346 40.18 41.70 6.96
C LEU A 346 39.99 42.70 5.82
N SER A 347 38.87 42.61 5.10
CA SER A 347 38.55 43.55 4.01
C SER A 347 38.46 44.99 4.53
N ARG A 348 37.81 45.23 5.68
CA ARG A 348 37.73 46.56 6.30
C ARG A 348 39.10 47.09 6.72
N MET A 349 39.98 46.23 7.27
CA MET A 349 41.34 46.61 7.65
C MET A 349 42.19 46.96 6.43
N GLN A 350 42.11 46.16 5.35
CA GLN A 350 42.80 46.45 4.09
C GLN A 350 42.39 47.81 3.52
N ARG A 351 41.08 48.10 3.45
CA ARG A 351 40.59 49.41 2.95
C ARG A 351 41.10 50.59 3.78
N ARG A 352 41.10 50.46 5.11
CA ARG A 352 41.64 51.50 6.01
C ARG A 352 43.14 51.69 5.81
N PHE A 353 43.91 50.60 5.80
CA PHE A 353 45.36 50.65 5.59
C PHE A 353 45.74 51.38 4.30
N VAL A 354 45.08 51.07 3.17
CA VAL A 354 45.36 51.74 1.89
C VAL A 354 45.04 53.23 1.95
N SER A 355 43.93 53.61 2.60
CA SER A 355 43.55 55.01 2.78
C SER A 355 44.56 55.76 3.65
N ASP A 356 44.96 55.16 4.77
CA ASP A 356 45.87 55.78 5.74
C ASP A 356 47.27 55.95 5.12
N VAL A 357 47.81 54.92 4.46
CA VAL A 357 49.10 54.99 3.76
C VAL A 357 49.09 56.05 2.66
N SER A 358 47.97 56.20 1.94
CA SER A 358 47.85 57.24 0.91
C SER A 358 48.00 58.65 1.49
N HIS A 359 47.41 58.90 2.66
CA HIS A 359 47.48 60.20 3.33
C HIS A 359 48.84 60.45 3.98
N GLU A 360 49.40 59.44 4.64
CA GLU A 360 50.70 59.53 5.32
C GLU A 360 51.87 59.72 4.34
N LEU A 361 51.76 59.23 3.10
CA LEU A 361 52.81 59.42 2.07
C LEU A 361 52.65 60.73 1.28
N ARG A 362 51.42 61.21 1.05
CA ARG A 362 51.19 62.45 0.28
C ARG A 362 51.78 63.68 0.96
N THR A 363 51.64 63.79 2.29
CA THR A 363 52.11 64.94 3.06
C THR A 363 53.65 65.14 2.98
N PRO A 364 54.50 64.16 3.32
CA PRO A 364 55.95 64.30 3.21
C PRO A 364 56.40 64.46 1.75
N LEU A 365 55.73 63.78 0.80
CA LEU A 365 56.04 63.95 -0.63
C LEU A 365 55.80 65.39 -1.09
N THR A 366 54.70 66.00 -0.65
CA THR A 366 54.41 67.43 -0.94
C THR A 366 55.50 68.33 -0.39
N THR A 367 55.99 68.07 0.83
CA THR A 367 57.09 68.85 1.44
C THR A 367 58.41 68.68 0.68
N VAL A 368 58.77 67.45 0.30
CA VAL A 368 59.98 67.18 -0.48
C VAL A 368 59.88 67.82 -1.86
N ARG A 369 58.71 67.75 -2.49
CA ARG A 369 58.42 68.42 -3.76
C ARG A 369 58.58 69.93 -3.66
N MET A 370 57.97 70.58 -2.66
CA MET A 370 58.15 72.02 -2.45
C MET A 370 59.61 72.42 -2.28
N ALA A 371 60.40 71.64 -1.52
CA ALA A 371 61.83 71.90 -1.36
C ALA A 371 62.61 71.70 -2.67
N ALA A 372 62.27 70.66 -3.44
CA ALA A 372 62.85 70.39 -4.75
C ALA A 372 62.50 71.48 -5.78
N ASP A 373 61.26 71.98 -5.77
CA ASP A 373 60.81 73.06 -6.66
C ASP A 373 61.60 74.35 -6.41
N VAL A 374 61.86 74.69 -5.13
CA VAL A 374 62.73 75.84 -4.76
C VAL A 374 64.15 75.66 -5.28
N ILE A 375 64.72 74.46 -5.12
CA ILE A 375 66.08 74.15 -5.64
C ILE A 375 66.09 74.19 -7.18
N HIS A 376 65.03 73.71 -7.83
CA HIS A 376 64.89 73.69 -9.28
C HIS A 376 64.71 75.10 -9.86
N GLU A 377 64.01 76.00 -9.17
CA GLU A 377 63.84 77.38 -9.62
C GLU A 377 65.15 78.17 -9.52
N ALA A 378 65.95 77.94 -8.48
CA ALA A 378 67.29 78.54 -8.30
C ALA A 378 68.38 77.97 -9.24
N ARG A 379 68.06 77.01 -10.11
CA ARG A 379 69.06 76.26 -10.90
C ARG A 379 69.92 77.12 -11.84
N SER A 380 69.43 78.30 -12.26
CA SER A 380 70.17 79.23 -13.13
C SER A 380 71.43 79.80 -12.47
N ASP A 381 71.46 79.81 -11.14
CA ASP A 381 72.52 80.43 -10.35
C ASP A 381 73.58 79.41 -9.90
N PHE A 382 73.40 78.13 -10.24
CA PHE A 382 74.30 77.03 -9.91
C PHE A 382 75.34 76.78 -11.00
N ASP A 383 76.43 76.08 -10.65
CA ASP A 383 77.36 75.55 -11.65
C ASP A 383 76.66 74.49 -12.54
N PRO A 384 77.17 74.21 -13.75
CA PRO A 384 76.51 73.33 -14.71
C PRO A 384 76.19 71.92 -14.19
N VAL A 385 77.02 71.38 -13.29
CA VAL A 385 76.83 70.02 -12.74
C VAL A 385 75.71 70.01 -11.70
N THR A 386 75.67 71.02 -10.83
CA THR A 386 74.63 71.17 -9.80
C THR A 386 73.27 71.51 -10.42
N ALA A 387 73.23 72.39 -11.43
CA ALA A 387 72.01 72.71 -12.18
C ALA A 387 71.39 71.46 -12.82
N ARG A 388 72.22 70.63 -13.46
CA ARG A 388 71.75 69.36 -14.05
C ARG A 388 71.24 68.37 -13.00
N SER A 389 71.85 68.35 -11.82
CA SER A 389 71.41 67.49 -10.71
C SER A 389 70.05 67.93 -10.15
N ALA A 390 69.77 69.24 -10.09
CA ALA A 390 68.48 69.78 -9.69
C ALA A 390 67.36 69.46 -10.70
N GLU A 391 67.64 69.49 -12.01
CA GLU A 391 66.71 69.00 -13.05
C GLU A 391 66.40 67.51 -12.86
N LEU A 392 67.44 66.67 -12.74
CA LEU A 392 67.26 65.23 -12.55
C LEU A 392 66.46 64.90 -11.28
N LEU A 393 66.67 65.63 -10.19
CA LEU A 393 65.94 65.42 -8.94
C LEU A 393 64.46 65.77 -9.07
N GLY A 394 64.12 66.85 -9.78
CA GLY A 394 62.74 67.20 -10.13
C GLY A 394 62.07 66.11 -10.97
N ASP A 395 62.73 65.70 -12.07
CA ASP A 395 62.22 64.63 -12.96
C ASP A 395 62.00 63.31 -12.22
N GLN A 396 62.89 62.96 -11.27
CA GLN A 396 62.74 61.75 -10.45
C GLN A 396 61.58 61.87 -9.45
N LEU A 397 61.33 63.03 -8.87
CA LEU A 397 60.20 63.25 -7.97
C LEU A 397 58.86 63.14 -8.71
N ASP A 398 58.75 63.73 -9.90
CA ASP A 398 57.55 63.60 -10.75
C ASP A 398 57.28 62.13 -11.10
N ARG A 399 58.33 61.38 -11.46
CA ARG A 399 58.20 59.95 -11.74
C ARG A 399 57.80 59.14 -10.51
N PHE A 400 58.35 59.47 -9.34
CA PHE A 400 58.01 58.80 -8.09
C PHE A 400 56.58 59.09 -7.67
N GLU A 401 56.10 60.33 -7.83
CA GLU A 401 54.73 60.71 -7.55
C GLU A 401 53.74 59.96 -8.46
N SER A 402 54.03 59.87 -9.76
CA SER A 402 53.23 59.08 -10.69
C SER A 402 53.16 57.60 -10.27
N LEU A 403 54.30 56.97 -9.98
CA LEU A 403 54.34 55.56 -9.56
C LEU A 403 53.62 55.33 -8.23
N LEU A 404 53.75 56.25 -7.29
CA LEU A 404 53.06 56.16 -6.00
C LEU A 404 51.55 56.31 -6.18
N SER A 405 51.11 57.27 -7.00
CA SER A 405 49.71 57.46 -7.33
C SER A 405 49.13 56.19 -7.95
N ASP A 406 49.82 55.62 -8.96
CA ASP A 406 49.40 54.39 -9.64
C ASP A 406 49.33 53.20 -8.68
N LEU A 407 50.32 53.03 -7.80
CA LEU A 407 50.35 51.93 -6.83
C LEU A 407 49.21 52.02 -5.83
N LEU A 408 48.95 53.21 -5.29
CA LEU A 408 47.85 53.44 -4.35
C LEU A 408 46.50 53.29 -5.02
N GLU A 409 46.38 53.71 -6.28
CA GLU A 409 45.18 53.51 -7.08
C GLU A 409 44.89 52.02 -7.29
N ILE A 410 45.87 51.23 -7.75
CA ILE A 410 45.75 49.78 -7.89
C ILE A 410 45.36 49.14 -6.55
N SER A 411 46.03 49.52 -5.46
CA SER A 411 45.75 48.97 -4.13
C SER A 411 44.33 49.30 -3.63
N ARG A 412 43.78 50.47 -3.98
CA ARG A 412 42.37 50.83 -3.69
C ARG A 412 41.38 49.96 -4.47
N PHE A 413 41.70 49.60 -5.71
CA PHE A 413 40.89 48.67 -6.50
C PHE A 413 40.96 47.25 -5.93
N ASP A 414 42.15 46.75 -5.60
CA ASP A 414 42.34 45.42 -5.01
C ASP A 414 41.65 45.26 -3.64
N ALA A 415 41.67 46.30 -2.81
CA ALA A 415 40.96 46.32 -1.53
C ALA A 415 39.42 46.48 -1.66
N GLY A 416 38.92 46.68 -2.88
CA GLY A 416 37.52 47.00 -3.15
C GLY A 416 37.06 48.31 -2.51
N ALA A 417 37.97 49.25 -2.30
CA ALA A 417 37.69 50.61 -1.81
C ALA A 417 37.23 51.55 -2.93
N ALA A 418 37.59 51.24 -4.18
CA ALA A 418 37.08 51.94 -5.36
C ALA A 418 35.77 51.31 -5.82
N ALA A 419 34.64 51.97 -5.52
CA ALA A 419 33.35 51.61 -6.10
C ALA A 419 33.28 52.14 -7.54
N LEU A 420 33.05 51.25 -8.51
CA LEU A 420 32.82 51.64 -9.90
C LEU A 420 31.43 52.24 -10.03
N GLU A 421 31.34 53.56 -10.25
CA GLU A 421 30.11 54.22 -10.66
C GLU A 421 29.96 54.10 -12.17
N ALA A 422 29.14 53.13 -12.61
CA ALA A 422 28.88 52.92 -14.03
C ALA A 422 27.68 53.76 -14.47
N GLU A 423 27.92 54.68 -15.41
CA GLU A 423 26.86 55.45 -16.08
C GLU A 423 26.82 55.13 -17.59
N PRO A 424 25.63 55.10 -18.21
CA PRO A 424 25.51 54.93 -19.66
C PRO A 424 26.08 56.17 -20.38
N ILE A 425 27.18 56.01 -21.12
CA ILE A 425 27.83 57.09 -21.88
C ILE A 425 27.99 56.74 -23.36
N ASP A 426 27.83 57.72 -24.26
CA ASP A 426 28.08 57.53 -25.69
C ASP A 426 29.59 57.40 -25.95
N LEU A 427 30.01 56.21 -26.38
CA LEU A 427 31.41 55.90 -26.69
C LEU A 427 32.02 56.83 -27.75
N ARG A 428 31.21 57.40 -28.66
CA ARG A 428 31.69 58.35 -29.68
C ARG A 428 32.22 59.63 -29.04
N VAL A 429 31.64 60.06 -27.92
CA VAL A 429 32.09 61.23 -27.15
C VAL A 429 33.44 60.93 -26.51
N VAL A 430 33.60 59.73 -25.92
CA VAL A 430 34.85 59.29 -25.29
C VAL A 430 35.99 59.20 -26.31
N VAL A 431 35.73 58.55 -27.46
CA VAL A 431 36.73 58.39 -28.53
C VAL A 431 37.12 59.73 -29.14
N ARG A 432 36.17 60.63 -29.42
CA ARG A 432 36.49 61.98 -29.93
C ARG A 432 37.32 62.79 -28.94
N ARG A 433 37.07 62.64 -27.63
CA ARG A 433 37.84 63.31 -26.58
C ARG A 433 39.27 62.77 -26.48
N GLY A 434 39.48 61.47 -26.68
CA GLY A 434 40.81 60.86 -26.64
C GLY A 434 41.67 61.10 -27.89
N VAL A 435 41.05 61.39 -29.03
CA VAL A 435 41.76 61.60 -30.32
C VAL A 435 41.92 63.09 -30.67
N GLY A 436 41.19 63.98 -30.00
CA GLY A 436 41.23 65.44 -30.24
C GLY A 436 42.02 66.26 -29.22
N GLY A 437 42.82 65.61 -28.37
CA GLY A 437 43.74 66.26 -27.42
C GLY A 437 45.13 66.44 -28.01
#